data_AF-A0A7D4T116-F1
#
_entry.id   AF-A0A7D4T116-F1
#
_cell.length_a   1.000
_cell.length_b   1.000
_cell.length_c   1.000
_cell.angle_alpha   90.00
_cell.angle_beta   90.00
_cell.angle_gamma   90.00
#
_symmetry.space_group_name_H-M   'P 1'
#
loop_
_entity.id
_entity.type
_entity.pdbx_description
1 polymer ?
#
loop_
_entity_poly.entity_id
_entity_poly.type
_entity_poly.pdbx_seq_one_letter_code
_entity_poly.pdbx_strand_id
1 'polypeptide(L)'
;MKRSLPLTVLASGLFSLPVLAEPHPGQELHASANCMKCHASQPYDPVKTPTYEKLVKAVAFCNNNLNTGMFEDEVEQLADYLNQEYYKHPKP
;
A
#
# COMPACT_ATOMS: atom_id res chain seq x y z
N MET A 1 63.67 13.96 -2.28
CA MET A 1 63.13 12.63 -1.92
C MET A 1 62.54 12.72 -0.52
N LYS A 2 61.22 12.60 -0.37
CA LYS A 2 60.53 12.44 0.91
C LYS A 2 59.32 11.53 0.65
N ARG A 3 59.41 10.29 1.16
CA ARG A 3 58.36 9.29 1.14
C ARG A 3 57.53 9.47 2.41
N SER A 4 56.22 9.59 2.27
CA SER A 4 55.28 9.58 3.40
C SER A 4 54.28 8.45 3.16
N LEU A 5 54.16 7.57 4.15
CA LEU A 5 53.39 6.32 4.14
C LEU A 5 51.89 6.60 4.35
N PRO A 6 50.96 5.89 3.69
CA PRO A 6 49.53 6.10 3.91
C PRO A 6 49.06 5.34 5.17
N LEU A 7 48.51 6.08 6.14
CA LEU A 7 47.83 5.51 7.31
C LEU A 7 46.38 5.18 6.92
N THR A 8 46.13 3.92 6.57
CA THR A 8 44.78 3.43 6.28
C THR A 8 44.05 3.18 7.59
N VAL A 9 43.19 4.10 8.01
CA VAL A 9 42.25 3.90 9.13
C VAL A 9 41.03 3.16 8.59
N LEU A 10 40.91 1.87 8.91
CA LEU A 10 39.72 1.08 8.61
C LEU A 10 38.67 1.33 9.70
N ALA A 11 37.82 2.34 9.50
CA ALA A 11 36.68 2.62 10.36
C ALA A 11 35.52 1.69 10.00
N SER A 12 35.30 0.64 10.78
CA SER A 12 34.10 -0.21 10.69
C SER A 12 32.90 0.54 11.26
N GLY A 13 32.20 1.29 10.41
CA GLY A 13 30.92 1.91 10.75
C GLY A 13 29.79 0.87 10.75
N LEU A 14 29.02 0.85 11.85
CA LEU A 14 27.73 0.14 11.91
C LEU A 14 26.76 0.82 10.94
N PHE A 15 26.56 0.23 9.76
CA PHE A 15 25.51 0.66 8.84
C PHE A 15 24.15 0.29 9.44
N SER A 16 23.44 1.29 9.95
CA SER A 16 22.00 1.18 10.17
C SER A 16 21.35 1.26 8.79
N LEU A 17 20.91 0.11 8.27
CA LEU A 17 20.12 0.08 7.05
C LEU A 17 18.77 0.75 7.33
N PRO A 18 18.31 1.68 6.49
CA PRO A 18 16.95 2.15 6.58
C PRO A 18 16.04 0.95 6.28
N VAL A 19 15.20 0.57 7.25
CA VAL A 19 14.02 -0.24 6.96
C VAL A 19 13.13 0.64 6.08
N LEU A 20 13.22 0.43 4.77
CA LEU A 20 12.21 0.91 3.84
C LEU A 20 10.94 0.15 4.20
N ALA A 21 9.90 0.87 4.59
CA ALA A 21 8.59 0.27 4.78
C ALA A 21 8.17 -0.31 3.42
N GLU A 22 7.98 -1.64 3.37
CA GLU A 22 7.46 -2.30 2.18
C GLU A 22 6.09 -1.69 1.84
N PRO A 23 5.82 -1.40 0.55
CA PRO A 23 4.52 -0.89 0.13
C PRO A 23 3.42 -1.88 0.52
N HIS A 24 2.26 -1.35 0.92
CA HIS A 24 1.12 -2.19 1.26
C HIS A 24 0.69 -3.00 0.02
N PRO A 25 0.44 -4.31 0.11
CA PRO A 25 0.14 -5.15 -1.07
C PRO A 25 -1.06 -4.65 -1.88
N GLY A 26 -2.09 -4.12 -1.21
CA GLY A 26 -3.23 -3.48 -1.87
C GLY A 26 -2.93 -2.20 -2.67
N GLN A 27 -1.75 -1.59 -2.52
CA GLN A 27 -1.36 -0.41 -3.29
C GLN A 27 -1.18 -0.75 -4.78
N GLU A 28 -0.55 -1.89 -5.08
CA GLU A 28 -0.38 -2.32 -6.48
C GLU A 28 -1.72 -2.72 -7.09
N LEU A 29 -2.57 -3.42 -6.33
CA LEU A 29 -3.93 -3.76 -6.75
C LEU A 29 -4.78 -2.52 -7.06
N HIS A 30 -4.65 -1.46 -6.26
CA HIS A 30 -5.35 -0.19 -6.50
C HIS A 30 -4.96 0.45 -7.83
N ALA A 31 -3.65 0.44 -8.13
CA ALA A 31 -3.11 0.97 -9.37
C ALA A 31 -3.50 0.10 -10.57
N SER A 32 -3.32 -1.22 -10.49
CA SER A 32 -3.57 -2.16 -11.58
C SER A 32 -5.06 -2.27 -11.94
N ALA A 33 -5.95 -2.26 -10.94
CA ALA A 33 -7.39 -2.23 -11.13
C ALA A 33 -7.91 -0.86 -11.59
N ASN A 34 -7.03 0.15 -11.75
CA ASN A 34 -7.36 1.49 -12.22
C ASN A 34 -8.50 2.15 -11.41
N CYS A 35 -8.51 1.99 -10.08
CA CYS A 35 -9.59 2.48 -9.21
C CYS A 35 -9.85 3.99 -9.40
N MET A 36 -8.80 4.77 -9.64
CA MET A 36 -8.90 6.21 -9.83
C MET A 36 -9.62 6.63 -11.12
N LYS A 37 -9.85 5.72 -12.07
CA LYS A 37 -10.63 6.01 -13.29
C LYS A 37 -12.03 6.53 -12.95
N CYS A 38 -12.65 6.03 -11.88
CA CYS A 38 -13.92 6.54 -11.35
C CYS A 38 -13.71 7.41 -10.11
N HIS A 39 -12.79 7.02 -9.22
CA HIS A 39 -12.66 7.70 -7.92
C HIS A 39 -11.98 9.08 -7.97
N ALA A 40 -11.39 9.47 -9.12
CA ALA A 40 -10.96 10.84 -9.33
C ALA A 40 -12.14 11.84 -9.36
N SER A 41 -13.30 11.43 -9.89
CA SER A 41 -14.53 12.24 -9.93
C SER A 41 -15.53 11.88 -8.83
N GLN A 42 -15.42 10.67 -8.28
CA GLN A 42 -16.24 10.19 -7.16
C GLN A 42 -15.33 9.75 -6.00
N PRO A 43 -14.85 10.71 -5.18
CA PRO A 43 -13.94 10.41 -4.09
C PRO A 43 -14.49 9.36 -3.12
N TYR A 44 -13.58 8.62 -2.49
CA TYR A 44 -13.92 7.67 -1.44
C TYR A 44 -14.68 8.37 -0.30
N ASP A 45 -15.72 7.69 0.21
CA ASP A 45 -16.66 8.27 1.19
C ASP A 45 -16.86 7.29 2.35
N PRO A 46 -16.14 7.51 3.48
CA PRO A 46 -16.26 6.66 4.66
C PRO A 46 -17.62 6.75 5.37
N VAL A 47 -18.43 7.77 5.09
CA VAL A 47 -19.77 7.90 5.68
C VAL A 47 -20.75 6.96 4.98
N LYS A 48 -20.63 6.81 3.66
CA LYS A 48 -21.46 5.88 2.85
C LYS A 48 -21.08 4.41 3.04
N THR A 49 -19.81 4.16 3.35
CA THR A 49 -19.28 2.83 3.63
C THR A 49 -18.81 2.80 5.09
N PRO A 50 -19.70 2.72 6.10
CA PRO A 50 -19.35 3.08 7.48
C PRO A 50 -18.56 2.03 8.28
N THR A 51 -18.18 0.90 7.68
CA THR A 51 -17.56 -0.23 8.37
C THR A 51 -16.59 -0.95 7.44
N TYR A 52 -15.53 -1.54 7.99
CA TYR A 52 -14.56 -2.31 7.22
C TYR A 52 -15.20 -3.43 6.40
N GLU A 53 -16.15 -4.19 6.96
CA GLU A 53 -16.82 -5.29 6.24
C GLU A 53 -17.64 -4.78 5.04
N LYS A 54 -18.19 -3.57 5.14
CA LYS A 54 -18.89 -2.92 4.01
C LYS A 54 -17.90 -2.46 2.95
N LEU A 55 -16.69 -2.02 3.34
CA LEU A 55 -15.63 -1.67 2.41
C LEU A 55 -15.18 -2.90 1.63
N VAL A 56 -14.90 -4.02 2.29
CA VAL A 56 -14.57 -5.30 1.62
C VAL A 56 -15.67 -5.69 0.62
N LYS A 57 -16.94 -5.61 1.01
CA LYS A 57 -18.08 -5.88 0.11
C LYS A 57 -18.17 -4.91 -1.07
N ALA A 58 -17.86 -3.63 -0.87
CA ALA A 58 -17.85 -2.64 -1.94
C ALA A 58 -16.73 -2.92 -2.95
N VAL A 59 -15.53 -3.28 -2.47
CA VAL A 59 -14.42 -3.68 -3.34
C VAL A 59 -14.77 -4.95 -4.11
N ALA A 60 -15.34 -5.97 -3.45
CA ALA A 60 -15.81 -7.19 -4.11
C ALA A 60 -16.86 -6.92 -5.20
N PHE A 61 -17.80 -6.01 -4.93
CA PHE A 61 -18.80 -5.58 -5.91
C PHE A 61 -18.14 -4.93 -7.13
N CYS A 62 -17.17 -4.03 -6.94
CA CYS A 62 -16.42 -3.44 -8.04
C CYS A 62 -15.63 -4.48 -8.82
N ASN A 63 -14.94 -5.40 -8.13
CA ASN A 63 -14.18 -6.49 -8.74
C ASN A 63 -15.06 -7.33 -9.68
N ASN A 64 -16.23 -7.74 -9.20
CA ASN A 64 -17.16 -8.58 -9.95
C ASN A 64 -17.77 -7.84 -11.15
N ASN A 65 -18.22 -6.60 -10.98
CA ASN A 65 -18.89 -5.88 -12.06
C ASN A 65 -17.93 -5.40 -13.14
N LEU A 66 -16.69 -5.09 -12.76
CA LEU A 66 -15.64 -4.69 -13.70
C LEU A 66 -14.81 -5.87 -14.20
N ASN A 67 -15.07 -7.08 -13.68
CA ASN A 67 -14.36 -8.31 -13.99
C ASN A 67 -12.84 -8.15 -13.88
N THR A 68 -12.35 -7.51 -12.80
CA THR A 68 -10.91 -7.28 -12.62
C THR A 68 -10.14 -8.56 -12.30
N GLY A 69 -10.84 -9.63 -11.90
CA GLY A 69 -10.26 -10.96 -11.73
C GLY A 69 -9.51 -11.17 -10.41
N MET A 70 -9.66 -10.25 -9.45
CA MET A 70 -9.03 -10.39 -8.13
C MET A 70 -9.64 -11.56 -7.36
N PHE A 71 -8.79 -12.32 -6.67
CA PHE A 71 -9.20 -13.33 -5.71
C PHE A 71 -9.70 -12.70 -4.39
N GLU A 72 -10.28 -13.50 -3.50
CA GLU A 72 -10.89 -13.01 -2.26
C GLU A 72 -9.88 -12.33 -1.32
N ASP A 73 -8.65 -12.87 -1.25
CA ASP A 73 -7.55 -12.31 -0.46
C ASP A 73 -7.01 -11.00 -1.06
N GLU A 74 -6.94 -10.89 -2.39
CA GLU A 74 -6.58 -9.65 -3.07
C GLU A 74 -7.64 -8.56 -2.86
N VAL A 75 -8.92 -8.93 -2.87
CA VAL A 75 -10.02 -8.02 -2.52
C VAL A 75 -9.85 -7.49 -1.09
N GLU A 76 -9.49 -8.35 -0.14
CA GLU A 76 -9.23 -7.94 1.24
C GLU A 76 -7.97 -7.08 1.37
N GLN A 77 -6.88 -7.41 0.67
CA GLN A 77 -5.65 -6.59 0.62
C GLN A 77 -5.92 -5.19 0.06
N LEU A 78 -6.71 -5.08 -1.01
CA LEU A 78 -7.12 -3.80 -1.56
C LEU A 78 -8.03 -3.03 -0.58
N ALA A 79 -8.98 -3.70 0.06
CA ALA A 79 -9.82 -3.09 1.09
C ALA A 79 -8.99 -2.60 2.28
N ASP A 80 -7.96 -3.35 2.69
CA ASP A 80 -7.02 -2.96 3.73
C ASP A 80 -6.23 -1.72 3.37
N TYR A 81 -5.69 -1.67 2.15
CA TYR A 81 -5.01 -0.49 1.65
C TYR A 81 -5.92 0.73 1.65
N LEU A 82 -7.14 0.57 1.12
CA LEU A 82 -8.13 1.66 1.12
C LEU A 82 -8.50 2.08 2.54
N ASN A 83 -8.64 1.13 3.46
CA ASN A 83 -8.93 1.41 4.85
C ASN A 83 -7.79 2.17 5.53
N GLN A 84 -6.56 1.75 5.27
CA GLN A 84 -5.36 2.41 5.75
C GLN A 84 -5.26 3.83 5.20
N GLU A 85 -5.54 4.09 3.92
CA GLU A 85 -5.31 5.41 3.33
C GLU A 85 -6.50 6.37 3.51
N TYR A 86 -7.74 5.89 3.34
CA TYR A 86 -8.91 6.75 3.19
C TYR A 86 -9.99 6.55 4.25
N TYR A 87 -10.28 5.31 4.66
CA TYR A 87 -11.51 5.04 5.44
C TYR A 87 -11.32 5.00 6.96
N LYS A 88 -10.19 4.47 7.46
CA LYS A 88 -9.82 4.45 8.89
C LYS A 88 -10.84 3.76 9.80
N HIS A 89 -11.55 2.74 9.32
CA HIS A 89 -12.46 1.96 10.14
C HIS A 89 -11.69 1.03 11.09
N PRO A 90 -12.23 0.74 12.29
CA PRO A 90 -11.78 -0.38 13.09
C PRO A 90 -11.85 -1.68 12.30
N LYS A 91 -10.79 -2.49 12.38
CA LYS A 91 -10.79 -3.88 11.89
C LYS A 91 -11.22 -4.80 13.03
N PRO A 92 -11.92 -5.91 12.73
CA PRO A 92 -12.22 -6.95 13.72
C PRO A 92 -10.96 -7.61 14.28
#